data_AF-D4AT54-F1
#
_entry.id   AF-D4AT54-F1
#
_cell.length_a   1.000
_cell.length_b   1.000
_cell.length_c   1.000
_cell.angle_alpha   90.00
_cell.angle_beta   90.00
_cell.angle_gamma   90.00
#
_symmetry.space_group_name_H-M   'P 1'
#
loop_
_entity.id
_entity.type
_entity.pdbx_description
1 polymer ?
#
loop_
_entity_poly.entity_id
_entity_poly.type
_entity_poly.pdbx_seq_one_letter_code
_entity_poly.pdbx_strand_id
1 'polypeptide(L)'
;MTCPDCEEVYYKVNQQEHKDNCLKATVPCKASKYGCVTRLLKTELKDHEESCPLARLGPYLESQAARLETMDSTIRQLKQQNSFLEDSIASLRSAISQTNSRPPSRVQLTSNSGTENANLPVPELNRSVSPSRDALASSPTINSSAPYHNNTTTYLLSIHEALREEVLQLTSTVADLEARTNISMMNDTLRVREDMAHLTAGLNTVRMQVHLLMNSRIHQSQRTPINARPGSSSNGAGMDGASGQTRMPSTAGPEPRGRRPSDSGWEGTKL
;
A
#
# COMPACT_ATOMS: atom_id res chain seq x y z
N MET A 1 31.18 -44.17 24.56
CA MET A 1 30.34 -43.21 25.30
C MET A 1 28.93 -43.78 25.33
N THR A 2 28.18 -43.64 26.42
CA THR A 2 26.80 -44.11 26.51
C THR A 2 25.82 -42.95 26.30
N CYS A 3 24.71 -43.24 25.66
CA CYS A 3 23.60 -42.30 25.45
C CYS A 3 22.74 -42.19 26.71
N PRO A 4 22.49 -41.00 27.26
CA PRO A 4 21.66 -40.85 28.46
C PRO A 4 20.18 -41.19 28.20
N ASP A 5 19.72 -41.05 26.96
CA ASP A 5 18.30 -41.26 26.60
C ASP A 5 18.01 -42.69 26.08
N CYS A 6 19.04 -43.39 25.60
CA CYS A 6 18.89 -44.66 24.89
C CYS A 6 19.83 -45.78 25.36
N GLU A 7 20.75 -45.46 26.29
CA GLU A 7 21.72 -46.37 26.91
C GLU A 7 22.64 -47.12 25.93
N GLU A 8 22.55 -46.82 24.64
CA GLU A 8 23.36 -47.43 23.59
C GLU A 8 24.80 -46.89 23.60
N VAL A 9 25.76 -47.79 23.39
CA VAL A 9 27.18 -47.46 23.38
C VAL A 9 27.58 -47.02 21.98
N TYR A 10 28.01 -45.77 21.84
CA TYR A 10 28.50 -45.21 20.58
C TYR A 10 29.97 -44.75 20.69
N TYR A 11 30.64 -44.74 19.54
CA TYR A 11 31.98 -44.17 19.38
C TYR A 11 31.90 -42.65 19.30
N LYS A 12 32.89 -41.94 19.87
CA LYS A 12 32.91 -40.47 19.91
C LYS A 12 32.79 -39.82 18.52
N VAL A 13 33.32 -40.47 17.49
CA VAL A 13 33.23 -40.03 16.09
C VAL A 13 31.78 -40.02 15.58
N ASN A 14 30.95 -40.96 16.05
CA ASN A 14 29.56 -41.12 15.61
C ASN A 14 28.57 -40.46 16.59
N GLN A 15 29.06 -39.60 17.48
CA GLN A 15 28.20 -38.94 18.49
C GLN A 15 27.12 -38.08 17.84
N GLN A 16 27.46 -37.36 16.77
CA GLN A 16 26.50 -36.48 16.09
C GLN A 16 25.46 -37.29 15.33
N GLU A 17 25.90 -38.29 14.56
CA GLU A 17 25.02 -39.22 13.85
C GLU A 17 24.07 -39.98 14.80
N HIS A 18 24.58 -40.37 15.97
CA HIS A 18 23.77 -41.01 17.00
C HIS A 18 22.76 -40.04 17.65
N LYS A 19 23.14 -38.79 17.96
CA LYS A 19 22.19 -37.78 18.46
C LYS A 19 21.06 -37.50 17.47
N ASP A 20 21.39 -37.46 16.19
CA ASP A 20 20.42 -37.21 15.12
C ASP A 20 19.51 -38.43 14.89
N ASN A 21 19.98 -39.66 15.15
CA ASN A 21 19.21 -40.89 14.93
C ASN A 21 18.62 -41.52 16.20
N CYS A 22 18.94 -41.01 17.39
CA CYS A 22 18.44 -41.56 18.64
C CYS A 22 16.91 -41.42 18.74
N LEU A 23 16.22 -42.56 18.76
CA LEU A 23 14.75 -42.63 18.79
C LEU A 23 14.17 -42.28 20.17
N LYS A 24 14.95 -42.49 21.23
CA LYS A 24 14.54 -42.19 22.61
C LYS A 24 14.95 -40.78 23.07
N ALA A 25 15.60 -39.99 22.21
CA ALA A 25 15.93 -38.62 22.53
C ALA A 25 14.65 -37.79 22.70
N THR A 26 14.61 -36.98 23.76
CA THR A 26 13.50 -36.06 24.02
C THR A 26 13.66 -34.79 23.18
N VAL A 27 12.76 -34.58 22.21
CA VAL A 27 12.79 -33.47 21.25
C VAL A 27 11.58 -32.55 21.49
N PRO A 28 11.73 -31.22 21.42
CA PRO A 28 10.60 -30.30 21.47
C PRO A 28 9.73 -30.41 20.21
N CYS A 29 8.43 -30.18 20.34
CA CYS A 29 7.51 -30.14 19.20
C CYS A 29 7.95 -29.09 18.15
N LYS A 30 7.71 -29.35 16.84
CA LYS A 30 7.96 -28.37 15.76
C LYS A 30 7.27 -27.03 15.99
N ALA A 31 6.14 -27.05 16.69
CA ALA A 31 5.40 -25.85 17.07
C ALA A 31 5.94 -25.15 18.32
N SER A 32 7.09 -25.55 18.86
CA SER A 32 7.74 -24.86 19.97
C SER A 32 8.08 -23.40 19.62
N LYS A 33 8.41 -23.12 18.35
CA LYS A 33 8.54 -21.75 17.82
C LYS A 33 7.27 -20.89 17.97
N TYR A 34 6.12 -21.53 18.04
CA TYR A 34 4.81 -20.89 18.21
C TYR A 34 4.24 -21.02 19.64
N GLY A 35 5.04 -21.53 20.59
CA GLY A 35 4.65 -21.63 22.00
C GLY A 35 4.19 -23.01 22.48
N CYS A 36 4.42 -24.08 21.72
CA CYS A 36 4.17 -25.43 22.21
C CYS A 36 5.19 -25.82 23.30
N VAL A 37 4.70 -26.21 24.49
CA VAL A 37 5.52 -26.48 25.69
C VAL A 37 5.92 -27.97 25.80
N THR A 38 5.31 -28.86 25.01
CA THR A 38 5.52 -30.30 25.09
C THR A 38 6.91 -30.71 24.56
N ARG A 39 7.55 -31.60 25.31
CA ARG A 39 8.80 -32.28 24.96
C ARG A 39 8.52 -33.77 24.97
N LEU A 40 8.82 -34.44 23.87
CA LEU A 40 8.38 -35.83 23.64
C LEU A 40 9.52 -36.65 23.09
N LEU A 41 9.42 -37.97 23.24
CA LEU A 41 10.31 -38.91 22.59
C LEU A 41 10.18 -38.78 21.07
N LYS A 42 11.26 -38.96 20.33
CA LYS A 42 11.25 -38.86 18.86
C LYS A 42 10.27 -39.85 18.20
N THR A 43 9.98 -40.99 18.86
CA THR A 43 8.96 -41.95 18.45
C THR A 43 7.54 -41.42 18.57
N GLU A 44 7.23 -40.67 19.64
CA GLU A 44 5.90 -40.12 19.95
C GLU A 44 5.66 -38.75 19.29
N LEU A 45 6.70 -38.18 18.67
CA LEU A 45 6.66 -36.87 18.03
C LEU A 45 5.64 -36.81 16.90
N LYS A 46 5.52 -37.88 16.09
CA LYS A 46 4.57 -37.92 14.96
C LYS A 46 3.11 -37.94 15.43
N ASP A 47 2.81 -38.73 16.45
CA ASP A 47 1.46 -38.82 17.03
C ASP A 47 1.04 -37.49 17.66
N HIS A 48 2.00 -36.79 18.28
CA HIS A 48 1.76 -35.44 18.79
C HIS A 48 1.63 -34.40 17.68
N GLU A 49 2.39 -34.48 16.58
CA GLU A 49 2.28 -33.54 15.47
C GLU A 49 0.88 -33.53 14.84
N GLU A 50 0.23 -34.70 14.74
CA GLU A 50 -1.13 -34.83 14.22
C GLU A 50 -2.20 -34.28 15.19
N SER A 51 -1.97 -34.42 16.50
CA SER A 51 -2.88 -33.95 17.54
C SER A 51 -2.63 -32.50 17.98
N CYS A 52 -1.44 -31.95 17.71
CA CYS A 52 -1.04 -30.63 18.18
C CYS A 52 -1.70 -29.53 17.32
N PRO A 53 -2.57 -28.70 17.92
CA PRO A 53 -3.26 -27.64 17.17
C PRO A 53 -2.29 -26.60 16.60
N LEU A 54 -1.19 -26.33 17.31
CA LEU A 54 -0.17 -25.37 16.88
C LEU A 54 0.70 -25.93 15.73
N ALA A 55 0.94 -27.25 15.70
CA ALA A 55 1.63 -27.89 14.58
C ALA A 55 0.76 -27.86 13.32
N ARG A 56 -0.55 -28.11 13.47
CA ARG A 56 -1.52 -28.02 12.38
C ARG A 56 -1.66 -26.60 11.80
N LEU A 57 -1.55 -25.58 12.65
CA LEU A 57 -1.54 -24.17 12.23
C LEU A 57 -0.18 -23.71 11.68
N GLY A 58 0.89 -24.49 11.90
CA GLY A 58 2.25 -24.19 11.45
C GLY A 58 2.37 -23.65 10.03
N PRO A 59 1.87 -24.35 8.99
CA PRO A 59 2.00 -23.86 7.60
C PRO A 59 1.25 -22.55 7.36
N TYR A 60 0.12 -22.33 8.03
CA TYR A 60 -0.62 -21.08 7.92
C TYR A 60 0.13 -19.93 8.60
N LEU A 61 0.67 -20.14 9.81
CA LEU A 61 1.46 -19.15 10.54
C LEU A 61 2.74 -18.78 9.78
N GLU A 62 3.38 -19.75 9.13
CA GLU A 62 4.56 -19.53 8.30
C GLU A 62 4.23 -18.74 7.04
N SER A 63 3.13 -19.07 6.36
CA SER A 63 2.63 -18.29 5.22
C SER A 63 2.26 -16.85 5.63
N GLN A 64 1.63 -16.68 6.79
CA GLN A 64 1.28 -15.37 7.33
C GLN A 64 2.53 -14.55 7.66
N ALA A 65 3.57 -15.16 8.24
CA ALA A 65 4.84 -14.51 8.51
C ALA A 65 5.52 -14.02 7.22
N ALA A 66 5.57 -14.87 6.17
CA ALA A 66 6.14 -14.49 4.88
C ALA A 66 5.37 -13.33 4.21
N ARG A 67 4.03 -13.32 4.33
CA ARG A 67 3.19 -12.22 3.82
C ARG A 67 3.43 -10.92 4.59
N LEU A 68 3.57 -10.98 5.91
CA LEU A 68 3.92 -9.83 6.74
C LEU A 68 5.29 -9.27 6.36
N GLU A 69 6.31 -10.12 6.20
CA GLU A 69 7.64 -9.71 5.76
C GLU A 69 7.61 -9.01 4.40
N THR A 70 6.83 -9.54 3.46
CA THR A 70 6.62 -8.93 2.14
C THR A 70 5.98 -7.54 2.28
N MET A 71 4.91 -7.41 3.07
CA MET A 71 4.26 -6.11 3.30
C MET A 71 5.20 -5.12 3.98
N ASP A 72 5.97 -5.55 4.99
CA ASP A 72 6.96 -4.70 5.67
C ASP A 72 8.04 -4.22 4.70
N SER A 73 8.49 -5.07 3.77
CA SER A 73 9.45 -4.68 2.75
C SER A 73 8.90 -3.60 1.82
N THR A 74 7.64 -3.72 1.39
CA THR A 74 6.99 -2.72 0.53
C THR A 74 6.75 -1.39 1.27
N ILE A 75 6.35 -1.43 2.54
CA ILE A 75 6.23 -0.24 3.39
C ILE A 75 7.58 0.47 3.54
N ARG A 76 8.66 -0.28 3.75
CA ARG A 76 10.02 0.29 3.83
C ARG A 76 10.42 0.96 2.51
N GLN A 77 10.16 0.31 1.38
CA GLN A 77 10.43 0.88 0.06
C GLN A 77 9.64 2.17 -0.20
N LEU A 78 8.34 2.18 0.12
CA LEU A 78 7.51 3.37 -0.03
C LEU A 78 7.99 4.53 0.85
N LYS A 79 8.39 4.24 2.09
CA LYS A 79 8.97 5.26 2.99
C LYS A 79 10.28 5.83 2.42
N GLN A 80 11.12 5.01 1.83
CA GLN A 80 12.35 5.47 1.16
C GLN A 80 12.06 6.32 -0.08
N GLN A 81 11.07 5.95 -0.88
CA GLN A 81 10.65 6.76 -2.03
C GLN A 81 10.08 8.10 -1.58
N ASN A 82 9.25 8.12 -0.54
CA ASN A 82 8.73 9.36 0.03
C ASN A 82 9.86 10.24 0.59
N SER A 83 10.82 9.69 1.33
CA SER A 83 11.94 10.50 1.83
C SER A 83 12.76 11.10 0.68
N PHE A 84 13.00 10.32 -0.38
CA PHE A 84 13.69 10.82 -1.57
C PHE A 84 12.90 11.94 -2.30
N LEU A 85 11.58 11.79 -2.41
CA LEU A 85 10.72 12.82 -3.00
C LEU A 85 10.70 14.08 -2.14
N GLU A 86 10.65 13.94 -0.81
CA GLU A 86 10.73 15.06 0.13
C GLU A 86 12.07 15.80 0.02
N ASP A 87 13.19 15.08 -0.05
CA ASP A 87 14.52 15.64 -0.28
C ASP A 87 14.63 16.36 -1.63
N SER A 88 14.06 15.76 -2.68
CA SER A 88 14.02 16.35 -4.02
C SER A 88 13.20 17.64 -4.05
N ILE A 89 12.05 17.68 -3.38
CA ILE A 89 11.21 18.88 -3.24
C ILE A 89 11.95 19.95 -2.43
N ALA A 90 12.62 19.58 -1.34
CA ALA A 90 13.43 20.52 -0.56
C ALA A 90 14.56 21.14 -1.41
N SER A 91 15.22 20.31 -2.22
CA SER A 91 16.24 20.76 -3.18
C SER A 91 15.68 21.72 -4.22
N LEU A 92 14.55 21.38 -4.87
CA LEU A 92 13.87 22.25 -5.84
C LEU A 92 13.47 23.59 -5.21
N ARG A 93 12.90 23.57 -4.01
CA ARG A 93 12.55 24.80 -3.26
C ARG A 93 13.77 25.66 -2.99
N SER A 94 14.91 25.05 -2.63
CA SER A 94 16.17 25.77 -2.41
C SER A 94 16.72 26.39 -3.70
N ALA A 95 16.64 25.67 -4.82
CA ALA A 95 17.09 26.15 -6.12
C ALA A 95 16.24 27.34 -6.60
N ILE A 96 14.91 27.26 -6.44
CA ILE A 96 13.97 28.36 -6.74
C ILE A 96 14.23 29.57 -5.83
N SER A 97 14.51 29.34 -4.55
CA SER A 97 14.83 30.43 -3.62
C SER A 97 16.13 31.14 -4.00
N GLN A 98 17.14 30.38 -4.46
CA GLN A 98 18.40 30.94 -4.94
C GLN A 98 18.21 31.74 -6.24
N THR A 99 17.40 31.26 -7.20
CA THR A 99 17.15 32.00 -8.45
C THR A 99 16.37 33.30 -8.22
N ASN A 100 15.40 33.32 -7.30
CA ASN A 100 14.68 34.56 -6.94
C ASN A 100 15.53 35.56 -6.12
N SER A 101 16.58 35.10 -5.43
CA SER A 101 17.47 35.97 -4.66
C SER A 101 18.60 36.61 -5.49
N ARG A 102 18.81 36.17 -6.74
CA ARG A 102 19.78 36.78 -7.65
C ARG A 102 19.11 37.97 -8.35
N PRO A 103 19.47 39.23 -8.05
CA PRO A 103 18.92 40.35 -8.79
C PRO A 103 19.33 40.22 -10.27
N PRO A 104 18.49 40.64 -11.23
CA PRO A 104 18.94 40.73 -12.61
C PRO A 104 20.15 41.67 -12.63
N SER A 105 21.32 41.16 -13.01
CA SER A 105 22.47 41.99 -13.32
C SER A 105 22.05 42.90 -14.46
N ARG A 106 21.61 44.10 -14.08
CA ARG A 106 21.30 45.22 -14.95
C ARG A 106 22.57 45.48 -15.77
N VAL A 107 22.52 45.16 -17.05
CA VAL A 107 23.52 45.61 -18.02
C VAL A 107 23.46 47.15 -17.98
N GLN A 108 24.41 47.74 -17.26
CA GLN A 108 24.51 49.19 -17.11
C GLN A 108 25.18 49.71 -18.38
N LEU A 109 24.38 50.22 -19.33
CA LEU A 109 24.89 51.05 -20.41
C LEU A 109 25.39 52.35 -19.76
N THR A 110 26.68 52.44 -19.48
CA THR A 110 27.33 53.70 -19.14
C THR A 110 27.86 54.33 -20.43
N SER A 111 27.07 55.23 -21.00
CA SER A 111 27.62 56.33 -21.78
C SER A 111 28.39 57.22 -20.81
N ASN A 112 29.70 57.40 -21.01
CA ASN A 112 30.34 58.64 -20.57
C ASN A 112 31.64 58.91 -21.32
N SER A 113 31.70 60.15 -21.78
CA SER A 113 32.81 60.84 -22.43
C SER A 113 33.96 61.09 -21.44
N GLY A 114 35.19 60.93 -21.93
CA GLY A 114 36.36 61.71 -21.53
C GLY A 114 37.12 61.30 -20.26
N THR A 115 38.41 60.93 -20.47
CA THR A 115 39.60 61.42 -19.74
C THR A 115 39.67 61.08 -18.23
N GLU A 116 40.67 60.42 -17.62
CA GLU A 116 42.12 60.27 -17.83
C GLU A 116 42.65 59.05 -17.03
N ASN A 117 43.89 58.65 -17.33
CA ASN A 117 44.62 57.47 -16.87
C ASN A 117 44.88 57.37 -15.35
N ALA A 118 44.89 56.14 -14.80
CA ALA A 118 46.05 55.56 -14.08
C ALA A 118 45.78 54.14 -13.51
N ASN A 119 46.60 53.19 -13.96
CA ASN A 119 47.20 52.06 -13.24
C ASN A 119 46.33 50.87 -12.78
N LEU A 120 46.37 49.81 -13.60
CA LEU A 120 46.32 48.41 -13.20
C LEU A 120 47.72 47.92 -12.80
N PRO A 121 47.82 46.78 -12.09
CA PRO A 121 48.81 45.78 -12.48
C PRO A 121 48.14 44.43 -12.74
N VAL A 122 48.22 43.98 -14.00
CA VAL A 122 47.97 42.60 -14.44
C VAL A 122 49.31 42.04 -14.94
N PRO A 123 49.71 40.81 -14.61
CA PRO A 123 50.81 40.13 -15.30
C PRO A 123 50.32 39.46 -16.59
N GLU A 124 51.09 39.67 -17.65
CA GLU A 124 50.92 39.28 -19.04
C GLU A 124 50.96 37.76 -19.32
N LEU A 125 50.48 37.33 -20.50
CA LEU A 125 51.37 36.90 -21.61
C LEU A 125 50.63 36.74 -22.96
N ASN A 126 51.31 37.18 -24.02
CA ASN A 126 51.16 36.88 -25.47
C ASN A 126 50.26 37.74 -26.40
N ARG A 127 50.81 38.93 -26.75
CA ARG A 127 51.27 39.37 -28.11
C ARG A 127 50.82 38.48 -29.29
N SER A 128 50.21 39.00 -30.37
CA SER A 128 50.94 39.64 -31.48
C SER A 128 50.02 40.36 -32.51
N VAL A 129 50.32 41.65 -32.73
CA VAL A 129 50.43 42.38 -34.02
C VAL A 129 49.17 42.56 -34.90
N SER A 130 48.61 43.77 -34.85
CA SER A 130 47.97 44.45 -36.01
C SER A 130 49.03 45.21 -36.83
N PRO A 131 48.70 45.72 -38.03
CA PRO A 131 48.49 47.16 -38.06
C PRO A 131 47.37 47.63 -39.01
N SER A 132 46.62 48.61 -38.52
CA SER A 132 45.73 49.46 -39.30
C SER A 132 46.53 50.49 -40.11
N ARG A 133 46.03 50.86 -41.30
CA ARG A 133 46.35 52.15 -41.94
C ARG A 133 45.06 52.84 -42.34
N ASP A 134 44.98 54.11 -41.98
CA ASP A 134 43.90 55.05 -42.25
C ASP A 134 43.65 55.28 -43.75
N ALA A 135 42.38 55.47 -44.12
CA ALA A 135 42.02 56.32 -45.26
C ALA A 135 40.58 56.84 -45.11
N LEU A 136 40.45 58.15 -45.30
CA LEU A 136 39.24 58.95 -45.36
C LEU A 136 38.23 58.46 -46.40
N ALA A 137 36.94 58.69 -46.11
CA ALA A 137 35.91 59.25 -47.00
C ALA A 137 34.56 58.49 -47.01
N SER A 138 33.51 59.31 -46.90
CA SER A 138 32.15 59.11 -47.42
C SER A 138 31.19 58.21 -46.64
N SER A 139 30.11 58.82 -46.12
CA SER A 139 28.86 58.15 -45.72
C SER A 139 28.37 57.19 -46.82
N PRO A 140 27.75 56.08 -46.44
CA PRO A 140 26.29 56.13 -46.34
C PRO A 140 25.79 55.58 -45.01
N THR A 141 24.70 56.19 -44.55
CA THR A 141 23.72 55.63 -43.64
C THR A 141 23.43 54.17 -43.97
N ILE A 142 23.96 53.23 -43.18
CA ILE A 142 23.48 51.84 -43.16
C ILE A 142 23.38 51.43 -41.70
N ASN A 143 22.14 51.31 -41.24
CA ASN A 143 21.75 50.70 -39.99
C ASN A 143 22.26 49.25 -39.96
N SER A 144 23.50 49.05 -39.53
CA SER A 144 24.15 47.74 -39.44
C SER A 144 24.19 47.26 -37.98
N SER A 145 23.00 47.08 -37.39
CA SER A 145 22.82 46.36 -36.13
C SER A 145 21.85 45.17 -36.24
N ALA A 146 21.34 44.90 -37.44
CA ALA A 146 20.18 44.04 -37.66
C ALA A 146 20.37 42.68 -38.39
N PRO A 147 21.55 42.00 -38.38
CA PRO A 147 21.58 40.56 -38.73
C PRO A 147 21.64 39.66 -37.49
N TYR A 148 22.43 40.03 -36.48
CA TYR A 148 22.71 39.18 -35.32
C TYR A 148 21.62 39.22 -34.26
N HIS A 149 20.98 40.38 -34.05
CA HIS A 149 19.91 40.51 -33.05
C HIS A 149 18.67 39.68 -33.41
N ASN A 150 18.34 39.60 -34.70
CA ASN A 150 17.19 38.84 -35.21
C ASN A 150 17.39 37.32 -35.09
N ASN A 151 18.63 36.83 -35.27
CA ASN A 151 18.93 35.42 -35.07
C ASN A 151 18.80 35.02 -33.59
N THR A 152 19.35 35.84 -32.68
CA THR A 152 19.24 35.60 -31.23
C THR A 152 17.79 35.63 -30.74
N THR A 153 16.98 36.59 -31.18
CA THR A 153 15.56 36.66 -30.78
C THR A 153 14.77 35.48 -31.33
N THR A 154 15.06 35.03 -32.55
CA THR A 154 14.42 33.86 -33.15
C THR A 154 14.78 32.57 -32.40
N TYR A 155 16.05 32.40 -32.00
CA TYR A 155 16.48 31.28 -31.15
C TYR A 155 15.77 31.29 -29.79
N LEU A 156 15.66 32.45 -29.14
CA LEU A 156 14.95 32.59 -27.87
C LEU A 156 13.45 32.27 -28.01
N LEU A 157 12.79 32.72 -29.07
CA LEU A 157 11.40 32.36 -29.34
C LEU A 157 11.25 30.85 -29.60
N SER A 158 12.18 30.22 -30.32
CA SER A 158 12.13 28.78 -30.59
C SER A 158 12.25 27.94 -29.33
N ILE A 159 13.11 28.35 -28.37
CA ILE A 159 13.21 27.69 -27.06
C ILE A 159 11.93 27.93 -26.26
N HIS A 160 11.37 29.15 -26.31
CA HIS A 160 10.13 29.46 -25.60
C HIS A 160 8.94 28.65 -26.13
N GLU A 161 8.91 28.39 -27.43
CA GLU A 161 7.90 27.55 -28.07
C GLU A 161 8.12 26.07 -27.73
N ALA A 162 9.36 25.59 -27.75
CA ALA A 162 9.70 24.24 -27.33
C ALA A 162 9.33 23.97 -25.85
N LEU A 163 9.60 24.92 -24.95
CA LEU A 163 9.20 24.84 -23.55
C LEU A 163 7.67 24.83 -23.38
N ARG A 164 6.93 25.58 -24.22
CA ARG A 164 5.46 25.54 -24.19
C ARG A 164 4.93 24.20 -24.66
N GLU A 165 5.46 23.69 -25.76
CA GLU A 165 5.10 22.37 -26.30
C GLU A 165 5.36 21.28 -25.26
N GLU A 166 6.54 21.31 -24.60
CA GLU A 166 6.91 20.36 -23.57
C GLU A 166 6.01 20.46 -22.34
N VAL A 167 5.66 21.67 -21.88
CA VAL A 167 4.70 21.86 -20.77
C VAL A 167 3.30 21.37 -21.14
N LEU A 168 2.83 21.60 -22.37
CA LEU A 168 1.55 21.08 -22.85
C LEU A 168 1.56 19.56 -22.92
N GLN A 169 2.66 18.97 -23.39
CA GLN A 169 2.84 17.52 -23.42
C GLN A 169 2.87 16.94 -22.01
N LEU A 170 3.63 17.53 -21.08
CA LEU A 170 3.66 17.14 -19.67
C LEU A 170 2.27 17.24 -19.05
N THR A 171 1.55 18.33 -19.27
CA THR A 171 0.19 18.52 -18.75
C THR A 171 -0.76 17.44 -19.26
N SER A 172 -0.66 17.08 -20.54
CA SER A 172 -1.44 15.98 -21.14
C SER A 172 -1.09 14.63 -20.51
N THR A 173 0.19 14.33 -20.34
CA THR A 173 0.62 13.07 -19.69
C THR A 173 0.20 13.00 -18.23
N VAL A 174 0.24 14.12 -17.50
CA VAL A 174 -0.23 14.20 -16.11
C VAL A 174 -1.73 13.95 -16.06
N ALA A 175 -2.52 14.55 -16.95
CA ALA A 175 -3.96 14.29 -17.02
C ALA A 175 -4.29 12.81 -17.34
N ASP A 176 -3.55 12.16 -18.25
CA ASP A 176 -3.73 10.73 -18.54
C ASP A 176 -3.36 9.85 -17.32
N LEU A 177 -2.27 10.18 -16.63
CA LEU A 177 -1.88 9.48 -15.40
C LEU A 177 -2.90 9.69 -14.27
N GLU A 178 -3.41 10.90 -14.09
CA GLU A 178 -4.49 11.20 -13.15
C GLU A 178 -5.74 10.38 -13.47
N ALA A 179 -6.12 10.28 -14.75
CA ALA A 179 -7.25 9.44 -15.15
C ALA A 179 -7.02 7.96 -14.84
N ARG A 180 -5.85 7.40 -15.20
CA ARG A 180 -5.52 5.99 -14.95
C ARG A 180 -5.47 5.66 -13.47
N THR A 181 -4.84 6.52 -12.67
CA THR A 181 -4.75 6.35 -11.21
C THR A 181 -6.11 6.45 -10.55
N ASN A 182 -6.96 7.39 -10.97
CA ASN A 182 -8.33 7.51 -10.48
C ASN A 182 -9.17 6.27 -10.79
N ILE A 183 -9.06 5.72 -12.00
CA ILE A 183 -9.73 4.46 -12.38
C ILE A 183 -9.21 3.28 -11.55
N SER A 184 -7.89 3.17 -11.36
CA SER A 184 -7.29 2.14 -10.52
C SER A 184 -7.80 2.22 -9.08
N MET A 185 -7.82 3.43 -8.50
CA MET A 185 -8.31 3.67 -7.14
C MET A 185 -9.80 3.34 -7.00
N MET A 186 -10.62 3.69 -7.99
CA MET A 186 -12.03 3.33 -8.04
C MET A 186 -12.20 1.80 -8.05
N ASN A 187 -11.38 1.08 -8.84
CA ASN A 187 -11.40 -0.38 -8.91
C ASN A 187 -11.02 -1.02 -7.57
N ASP A 188 -9.94 -0.55 -6.93
CA ASP A 188 -9.53 -1.01 -5.61
C ASP A 188 -10.60 -0.75 -4.56
N THR A 189 -11.27 0.41 -4.62
CA THR A 189 -12.38 0.74 -3.71
C THR A 189 -13.55 -0.22 -3.89
N LEU A 190 -13.89 -0.57 -5.14
CA LEU A 190 -14.94 -1.56 -5.41
C LEU A 190 -14.56 -2.93 -4.85
N ARG A 191 -13.31 -3.37 -5.04
CA ARG A 191 -12.83 -4.64 -4.50
C ARG A 191 -12.88 -4.67 -2.97
N VAL A 192 -12.37 -3.63 -2.30
CA VAL A 192 -12.40 -3.53 -0.83
C VAL A 192 -13.83 -3.50 -0.31
N ARG A 193 -14.76 -2.85 -1.01
CA ARG A 193 -16.18 -2.85 -0.65
C ARG A 193 -16.81 -4.24 -0.77
N GLU A 194 -16.47 -5.00 -1.80
CA GLU A 194 -16.94 -6.38 -1.94
C GLU A 194 -16.38 -7.28 -0.82
N ASP A 195 -15.09 -7.17 -0.51
CA ASP A 195 -14.46 -7.89 0.61
C ASP A 195 -15.14 -7.54 1.94
N MET A 196 -15.48 -6.26 2.16
CA MET A 196 -16.23 -5.84 3.35
C MET A 196 -17.66 -6.41 3.39
N ALA A 197 -18.33 -6.51 2.24
CA ALA A 197 -19.65 -7.14 2.16
C ALA A 197 -19.55 -8.64 2.53
N HIS A 198 -18.54 -9.35 2.01
CA HIS A 198 -18.27 -10.74 2.36
C HIS A 198 -17.94 -10.93 3.85
N LEU A 199 -17.09 -10.08 4.43
CA LEU A 199 -16.78 -10.13 5.86
C LEU A 199 -18.02 -9.84 6.71
N THR A 200 -18.84 -8.87 6.33
CA THR A 200 -20.09 -8.55 7.04
C THR A 200 -21.07 -9.72 6.98
N ALA A 201 -21.19 -10.39 5.84
CA ALA A 201 -21.99 -11.61 5.70
C ALA A 201 -21.45 -12.73 6.60
N GLY A 202 -20.13 -12.98 6.59
CA GLY A 202 -19.48 -13.96 7.46
C GLY A 202 -19.69 -13.68 8.95
N LEU A 203 -19.56 -12.41 9.37
CA LEU A 203 -19.83 -11.98 10.74
C LEU A 203 -21.28 -12.20 11.14
N ASN A 204 -22.24 -11.94 10.25
CA ASN A 204 -23.65 -12.23 10.49
C ASN A 204 -23.92 -13.74 10.64
N THR A 205 -23.25 -14.58 9.86
CA THR A 205 -23.32 -16.04 10.02
C THR A 205 -22.72 -16.49 11.35
N VAL A 206 -21.56 -15.98 11.74
CA VAL A 206 -20.94 -16.30 13.05
C VAL A 206 -21.84 -15.83 14.19
N ARG A 207 -22.41 -14.62 14.09
CA ARG A 207 -23.39 -14.12 15.07
C ARG A 207 -24.59 -15.05 15.18
N MET A 208 -25.14 -15.53 14.05
CA MET A 208 -26.24 -16.49 14.05
C MET A 208 -25.84 -17.81 14.71
N GLN A 209 -24.66 -18.34 14.38
CA GLN A 209 -24.13 -19.57 14.99
C GLN A 209 -23.97 -19.41 16.51
N VAL A 210 -23.40 -18.30 16.97
CA VAL A 210 -23.28 -17.99 18.40
C VAL A 210 -24.66 -17.87 19.05
N HIS A 211 -25.61 -17.21 18.39
CA HIS A 211 -26.98 -17.09 18.91
C HIS A 211 -27.67 -18.46 19.02
N LEU A 212 -27.50 -19.35 18.04
CA LEU A 212 -28.02 -20.71 18.09
C LEU A 212 -27.39 -21.52 19.24
N LEU A 213 -26.09 -21.36 19.48
CA LEU A 213 -25.40 -22.01 20.61
C LEU A 213 -25.81 -21.43 21.97
N MET A 214 -26.05 -20.12 22.05
CA MET A 214 -26.57 -19.47 23.26
C MET A 214 -27.99 -19.94 23.57
N ASN A 215 -28.89 -19.94 22.58
CA ASN A 215 -30.27 -20.37 22.75
C ASN A 215 -30.38 -21.87 23.04
N SER A 216 -29.57 -22.71 22.40
CA SER A 216 -29.56 -24.16 22.71
C SER A 216 -29.12 -24.43 24.15
N ARG A 217 -28.15 -23.66 24.68
CA ARG A 217 -27.74 -23.74 26.08
C ARG A 217 -28.84 -23.32 27.05
N ILE A 218 -29.60 -22.28 26.72
CA ILE A 218 -30.76 -21.83 27.52
C ILE A 218 -31.87 -22.89 27.50
N HIS A 219 -32.21 -23.42 26.32
CA HIS A 219 -33.20 -24.50 26.20
C HIS A 219 -32.76 -25.80 26.90
N GLN A 220 -31.47 -26.14 26.88
CA GLN A 220 -30.91 -27.27 27.64
C GLN A 220 -31.04 -27.02 29.16
N SER A 221 -30.75 -25.79 29.62
CA SER A 221 -30.91 -25.39 31.02
C SER A 221 -32.37 -25.37 31.48
N GLN A 222 -33.32 -25.16 30.58
CA GLN A 222 -34.75 -25.18 30.89
C GLN A 222 -35.36 -26.59 30.78
N ARG A 223 -34.64 -27.55 30.18
CA ARG A 223 -35.06 -28.96 30.03
C ARG A 223 -34.49 -29.91 31.08
N THR A 224 -33.77 -29.45 32.10
CA THR A 224 -33.61 -30.26 33.32
C THR A 224 -34.97 -30.42 34.00
N PRO A 225 -35.56 -31.63 34.02
CA PRO A 225 -36.88 -31.83 34.59
C PRO A 225 -36.77 -31.74 36.12
N ILE A 226 -37.30 -30.68 36.70
CA ILE A 226 -37.64 -30.67 38.12
C ILE A 226 -38.86 -31.58 38.28
N ASN A 227 -38.63 -32.72 38.93
CA ASN A 227 -39.59 -33.70 39.43
C ASN A 227 -40.30 -34.60 38.41
N ALA A 228 -39.73 -35.80 38.26
CA ALA A 228 -40.52 -37.01 38.10
C ALA A 228 -41.43 -37.21 39.32
N ARG A 229 -42.75 -37.26 39.10
CA ARG A 229 -43.75 -37.79 40.02
C ARG A 229 -44.66 -38.73 39.23
N PRO A 230 -44.76 -40.04 39.56
CA PRO A 230 -45.75 -40.91 38.95
C PRO A 230 -47.06 -40.77 39.73
N GLY A 231 -48.15 -40.42 39.04
CA GLY A 231 -49.45 -40.19 39.66
C GLY A 231 -50.62 -40.42 38.70
N SER A 232 -51.14 -41.65 38.74
CA SER A 232 -52.50 -42.15 38.50
C SER A 232 -53.58 -41.29 37.78
N SER A 233 -54.20 -41.93 36.77
CA SER A 233 -55.59 -41.85 36.26
C SER A 233 -56.53 -40.71 36.65
N SER A 234 -57.19 -40.12 35.64
CA SER A 234 -58.66 -40.21 35.49
C SER A 234 -59.17 -39.62 34.16
N ASN A 235 -60.20 -40.28 33.62
CA ASN A 235 -60.96 -39.99 32.42
C ASN A 235 -61.47 -38.54 32.27
N GLY A 236 -61.62 -38.11 31.02
CA GLY A 236 -62.36 -36.90 30.65
C GLY A 236 -62.48 -36.77 29.13
N ALA A 237 -63.35 -37.56 28.52
CA ALA A 237 -63.78 -37.38 27.13
C ALA A 237 -64.65 -36.12 27.06
N GLY A 238 -64.10 -35.06 26.47
CA GLY A 238 -64.79 -33.82 26.15
C GLY A 238 -64.83 -33.64 24.63
N MET A 239 -66.04 -33.74 24.11
CA MET A 239 -66.54 -33.36 22.80
C MET A 239 -66.49 -31.83 22.58
N ASP A 240 -66.71 -31.42 21.32
CA ASP A 240 -66.87 -30.05 20.79
C ASP A 240 -65.54 -29.38 20.36
N GLY A 241 -65.35 -28.81 19.17
CA GLY A 241 -66.21 -28.56 18.03
C GLY A 241 -65.46 -27.64 17.05
N ALA A 242 -65.74 -27.80 15.75
CA ALA A 242 -65.50 -26.84 14.65
C ALA A 242 -64.05 -26.40 14.34
N SER A 243 -63.47 -26.98 13.27
CA SER A 243 -62.48 -26.28 12.42
C SER A 243 -62.97 -26.28 10.98
N GLY A 244 -63.22 -25.08 10.50
CA GLY A 244 -63.72 -24.79 9.17
C GLY A 244 -62.66 -24.88 8.08
N GLN A 245 -63.12 -25.40 6.95
CA GLN A 245 -62.81 -25.01 5.57
C GLN A 245 -61.34 -24.95 5.12
N THR A 246 -61.01 -26.00 4.37
CA THR A 246 -60.26 -26.00 3.11
C THR A 246 -60.56 -24.81 2.17
N ARG A 247 -59.51 -24.13 1.69
CA ARG A 247 -59.37 -23.71 0.28
C ARG A 247 -57.94 -23.24 -0.05
N MET A 248 -57.25 -24.01 -0.88
CA MET A 248 -56.25 -23.52 -1.88
C MET A 248 -57.04 -23.01 -3.13
N PRO A 249 -56.50 -22.42 -4.23
CA PRO A 249 -55.09 -22.35 -4.68
C PRO A 249 -54.66 -21.08 -5.53
N SER A 250 -53.37 -21.06 -5.90
CA SER A 250 -52.76 -20.63 -7.20
C SER A 250 -52.61 -19.18 -7.71
N THR A 251 -51.39 -18.95 -8.24
CA THR A 251 -50.94 -18.14 -9.43
C THR A 251 -50.87 -16.61 -9.40
N ALA A 252 -49.65 -16.06 -9.54
CA ALA A 252 -49.22 -15.04 -10.52
C ALA A 252 -47.91 -14.32 -10.08
N GLY A 253 -46.92 -14.14 -10.98
CA GLY A 253 -45.77 -13.24 -10.77
C GLY A 253 -46.21 -11.76 -10.70
N PRO A 254 -45.32 -10.77 -10.44
CA PRO A 254 -44.08 -10.53 -11.21
C PRO A 254 -42.87 -9.99 -10.39
N GLU A 255 -41.71 -9.86 -11.05
CA GLU A 255 -40.60 -8.97 -10.65
C GLU A 255 -41.09 -7.52 -10.40
N PRO A 256 -40.44 -6.72 -9.52
CA PRO A 256 -39.36 -5.85 -10.03
C PRO A 256 -38.24 -5.43 -9.03
N ARG A 257 -37.03 -5.23 -9.58
CA ARG A 257 -36.06 -4.13 -9.30
C ARG A 257 -35.76 -3.76 -7.85
N GLY A 258 -34.73 -4.40 -7.28
CA GLY A 258 -33.96 -3.87 -6.14
C GLY A 258 -33.00 -2.75 -6.57
N ARG A 259 -33.29 -1.51 -6.12
CA ARG A 259 -32.50 -0.30 -6.38
C ARG A 259 -31.19 -0.27 -5.60
N ARG A 260 -30.15 0.23 -6.26
CA ARG A 260 -28.82 0.60 -5.72
C ARG A 260 -28.96 1.73 -4.68
N PRO A 261 -28.46 1.59 -3.44
CA PRO A 261 -28.34 2.72 -2.51
C PRO A 261 -27.05 3.48 -2.81
N SER A 262 -27.15 4.53 -3.62
CA SER A 262 -26.14 5.58 -3.72
C SER A 262 -26.83 6.85 -4.17
N ASP A 263 -27.56 7.49 -3.24
CA ASP A 263 -27.64 8.95 -3.19
C ASP A 263 -28.41 9.35 -1.93
N SER A 264 -27.74 10.01 -0.99
CA SER A 264 -28.39 10.81 0.03
C SER A 264 -27.48 11.98 0.37
N GLY A 265 -27.64 13.03 -0.44
CA GLY A 265 -27.93 14.37 0.08
C GLY A 265 -26.76 15.10 0.71
N TRP A 266 -26.00 15.77 -0.15
CA TRP A 266 -25.38 17.05 0.21
C TRP A 266 -26.49 18.07 0.50
N GLU A 267 -26.73 18.37 1.76
CA GLU A 267 -27.51 19.54 2.16
C GLU A 267 -26.82 20.22 3.35
N GLY A 268 -26.49 21.50 3.18
CA GLY A 268 -26.31 22.41 4.30
C GLY A 268 -24.96 23.11 4.41
N THR A 269 -24.60 23.98 3.46
CA THR A 269 -24.07 25.31 3.81
C THR A 269 -24.17 26.28 2.63
N LYS A 270 -25.18 27.16 2.66
CA LYS A 270 -25.16 28.41 1.92
C LYS A 270 -25.76 29.50 2.80
N LEU A 271 -24.88 30.46 3.13
CA LEU A 271 -25.08 31.89 3.36
C LEU A 271 -26.13 32.31 4.39
#